data_AF-A0A336LG14-F1
#
_entry.id   AF-A0A336LG14-F1
#
_cell.length_a   1.000
_cell.length_b   1.000
_cell.length_c   1.000
_cell.angle_alpha   90.00
_cell.angle_beta   90.00
_cell.angle_gamma   90.00
#
_symmetry.space_group_name_H-M   'P 1'
#
loop_
_entity.id
_entity.type
_entity.pdbx_description
1 polymer ?
#
loop_
_entity_poly.entity_id
_entity_poly.type
_entity_poly.pdbx_seq_one_letter_code
_entity_poly.pdbx_strand_id
1 'polypeptide(L)'
;ALSQKTQRLPFAVTKEVFFVNLEYGHFGCQINETTDAVQIYELSKLCDGVSDCYMGSDELRSELKCSNNCDKEDGTKCINGVCLDGVCHCNDGFGGCNCQERGKKIKIQITIENWIKT
;
A
#
# COMPACT_ATOMS: atom_id res chain seq x y z
N ALA A 1 -1.15 -25.94 9.26
CA ALA A 1 -0.08 -25.07 8.75
C ALA A 1 -0.73 -23.92 7.99
N LEU A 2 -0.57 -22.69 8.47
CA LEU A 2 -1.21 -21.50 7.90
C LEU A 2 -0.55 -21.16 6.56
N SER A 3 -1.35 -21.18 5.50
CA SER A 3 -0.98 -20.71 4.15
C SER A 3 -0.89 -19.18 4.16
N GLN A 4 0.26 -18.65 4.58
CA GLN A 4 0.60 -17.25 4.32
C GLN A 4 0.89 -17.11 2.83
N LYS A 5 -0.10 -16.63 2.10
CA LYS A 5 0.04 -16.15 0.72
C LYS A 5 0.79 -14.80 0.73
N THR A 6 1.93 -14.73 1.40
CA THR A 6 2.85 -13.60 1.30
C THR A 6 3.63 -13.84 0.03
N GLN A 7 3.08 -13.35 -1.08
CA GLN A 7 3.76 -13.36 -2.35
C GLN A 7 4.97 -12.42 -2.22
N ARG A 8 6.12 -12.96 -1.80
CA ARG A 8 7.42 -12.37 -2.13
C ARG A 8 7.54 -12.47 -3.64
N LEU A 9 6.88 -11.57 -4.36
CA LEU A 9 7.14 -11.38 -5.78
C LEU A 9 8.60 -10.95 -5.85
N PRO A 10 9.49 -11.71 -6.51
CA PRO A 10 10.84 -11.25 -6.77
C PRO A 10 10.74 -10.24 -7.90
N PHE A 11 10.16 -9.08 -7.61
CA PHE A 11 10.16 -7.95 -8.52
C PHE A 11 11.52 -7.28 -8.34
N ALA A 12 12.54 -7.90 -8.95
CA ALA A 12 13.90 -7.38 -8.99
C ALA A 12 13.94 -6.21 -9.98
N VAL A 13 13.30 -5.09 -9.63
CA VAL A 13 13.39 -3.84 -10.40
C VAL A 13 14.66 -3.09 -10.02
N THR A 14 15.12 -3.28 -8.78
CA THR A 14 16.43 -2.89 -8.26
C THR A 14 16.92 -3.96 -7.27
N LYS A 15 18.18 -3.89 -6.82
CA LYS A 15 18.73 -4.83 -5.80
C LYS A 15 18.34 -4.43 -4.37
N GLU A 16 17.22 -3.76 -4.18
CA GLU A 16 16.72 -3.37 -2.86
C GLU A 16 15.55 -4.24 -2.40
N VAL A 17 15.30 -4.27 -1.10
CA VAL A 17 14.11 -4.93 -0.57
C VAL A 17 12.89 -4.07 -0.92
N PHE A 18 11.94 -4.64 -1.64
CA PHE A 18 10.70 -3.97 -2.04
C PHE A 18 9.54 -4.97 -2.06
N PHE A 19 8.42 -4.61 -1.43
CA PHE A 19 7.19 -5.40 -1.47
C PHE A 19 5.96 -4.49 -1.48
N VAL A 20 4.90 -4.95 -2.13
CA VAL A 20 3.64 -4.20 -2.24
C VAL A 20 2.51 -5.12 -1.79
N ASN A 21 1.58 -4.55 -1.01
CA ASN A 21 0.37 -5.22 -0.61
C ASN A 21 -0.86 -4.36 -0.92
N LEU A 22 -1.40 -4.57 -2.12
CA LEU A 22 -2.57 -3.84 -2.61
C LEU A 22 -3.87 -4.16 -1.86
N GLU A 23 -3.94 -5.31 -1.18
CA GLU A 23 -5.11 -5.71 -0.39
C GLU A 23 -5.16 -4.97 0.95
N TYR A 24 -4.00 -4.79 1.58
CA TYR A 24 -3.91 -4.12 2.86
C TYR A 24 -3.68 -2.61 2.74
N GLY A 25 -3.27 -2.12 1.56
CA GLY A 25 -3.14 -0.69 1.31
C GLY A 25 -1.80 -0.10 1.73
N HIS A 26 -0.73 -0.89 1.63
CA HIS A 26 0.64 -0.45 1.97
C HIS A 26 1.68 -1.06 1.03
N PHE A 27 2.85 -0.43 0.96
CA PHE A 27 4.06 -1.04 0.44
C PHE A 27 5.20 -0.84 1.45
N GLY A 28 6.29 -1.58 1.28
CA GLY A 28 7.47 -1.34 2.09
C GLY A 28 8.75 -1.54 1.30
N CYS A 29 9.73 -0.74 1.66
CA CYS A 29 11.03 -0.77 1.01
C CYS A 29 12.17 -0.39 1.94
N GLN A 30 13.36 -0.77 1.51
CA GLN A 30 14.62 -0.37 2.10
C GLN A 30 14.80 1.15 2.01
N ILE A 31 15.29 1.79 3.08
CA ILE A 31 15.47 3.26 3.16
C ILE A 31 16.94 3.71 3.26
N ASN A 32 17.87 2.78 3.37
CA ASN A 32 19.30 3.05 3.42
C ASN A 32 20.08 1.95 2.67
N GLU A 33 21.40 1.93 2.74
CA GLU A 33 22.20 0.90 2.07
C GLU A 33 22.04 -0.52 2.66
N THR A 34 21.57 -0.63 3.91
CA THR A 34 21.39 -1.92 4.58
C THR A 34 19.97 -2.46 4.40
N THR A 35 19.82 -3.78 4.33
CA THR A 35 18.49 -4.41 4.21
C THR A 35 17.73 -4.48 5.54
N ASP A 36 18.33 -3.99 6.62
CA ASP A 36 17.81 -4.12 7.98
C ASP A 36 16.81 -3.02 8.34
N ALA A 37 16.79 -1.92 7.57
CA ALA A 37 15.87 -0.81 7.73
C ALA A 37 14.85 -0.81 6.59
N VAL A 38 13.69 -1.40 6.85
CA VAL A 38 12.54 -1.40 5.95
C VAL A 38 11.45 -0.51 6.53
N GLN A 39 11.05 0.51 5.78
CA GLN A 39 9.92 1.37 6.13
C GLN A 39 8.67 0.91 5.39
N ILE A 40 7.52 1.02 6.05
CA ILE A 40 6.21 0.78 5.46
C ILE A 40 5.56 2.14 5.17
N TYR A 41 5.04 2.29 3.96
CA TYR A 41 4.39 3.50 3.45
C TYR A 41 2.95 3.19 3.02
N GLU A 42 2.11 4.22 3.00
CA GLU A 42 0.79 4.14 2.38
C GLU A 42 0.91 4.05 0.86
N LEU A 43 -0.04 3.40 0.19
CA LEU A 43 0.01 3.26 -1.28
C LEU A 43 0.08 4.59 -2.02
N SER A 44 -0.53 5.66 -1.52
CA SER A 44 -0.50 6.99 -2.16
C SER A 44 0.91 7.59 -2.29
N LYS A 45 1.91 7.02 -1.62
CA LYS A 45 3.32 7.39 -1.76
C LYS A 45 4.02 6.65 -2.90
N LEU A 46 3.34 5.70 -3.53
CA LEU A 46 3.83 4.98 -4.70
C LEU A 46 3.50 5.79 -5.96
N CYS A 47 4.44 5.93 -6.89
CA CYS A 47 4.28 6.71 -8.12
C CYS A 47 3.93 8.19 -7.92
N ASP A 48 4.28 8.78 -6.77
CA ASP A 48 3.91 10.14 -6.38
C ASP A 48 4.90 11.20 -6.89
N GLY A 49 5.97 10.75 -7.55
CA GLY A 49 7.05 11.58 -8.09
C GLY A 49 8.18 11.86 -7.09
N VAL A 50 8.10 11.31 -5.88
CA VAL A 50 9.13 11.41 -4.84
C VAL A 50 9.74 10.03 -4.62
N SER A 51 11.07 9.94 -4.71
CA SER A 51 11.77 8.70 -4.37
C SER A 51 11.81 8.54 -2.85
N ASP A 52 10.88 7.78 -2.29
CA ASP A 52 10.84 7.45 -0.85
C ASP A 52 11.73 6.24 -0.51
N CYS A 53 11.92 5.31 -1.45
CA CYS A 53 12.81 4.16 -1.28
C CYS A 53 14.28 4.52 -1.53
N TYR A 54 15.21 3.73 -0.99
CA TYR A 54 16.65 3.95 -1.11
C TYR A 54 17.14 4.01 -2.57
N MET A 55 16.65 3.11 -3.42
CA MET A 55 16.92 3.09 -4.87
C MET A 55 15.75 3.61 -5.71
N GLY A 56 14.71 4.19 -5.08
CA GLY A 56 13.56 4.78 -5.76
C GLY A 56 12.67 3.76 -6.49
N SER A 57 12.60 2.51 -6.02
CA SER A 57 11.75 1.49 -6.67
C SER A 57 10.26 1.84 -6.67
N ASP A 58 9.82 2.69 -5.74
CA ASP A 58 8.47 3.24 -5.65
C ASP A 58 8.08 4.12 -6.84
N GLU A 59 9.04 4.60 -7.63
CA GLU A 59 8.84 5.50 -8.76
C GLU A 59 9.08 4.85 -10.13
N LEU A 60 9.26 3.52 -10.17
CA LEU A 60 9.52 2.77 -11.40
C LEU A 60 8.23 2.55 -12.19
N ARG A 61 7.89 3.58 -12.98
CA ARG A 61 6.59 3.72 -13.66
C ARG A 61 6.22 2.56 -14.57
N SER A 62 7.17 2.04 -15.33
CA SER A 62 6.91 0.96 -16.29
C SER A 62 6.66 -0.37 -15.59
N GLU A 63 7.36 -0.62 -14.50
CA GLU A 63 7.37 -1.90 -13.79
C GLU A 63 6.23 -1.98 -12.77
N LEU A 64 5.93 -0.88 -12.09
CA LEU A 64 4.77 -0.76 -11.21
C LEU A 64 3.46 -0.49 -11.97
N LYS A 65 3.52 -0.24 -13.27
CA LYS A 65 2.39 0.17 -14.11
C LYS A 65 1.72 1.46 -13.62
N CYS A 66 2.52 2.43 -13.16
CA CYS A 66 2.02 3.73 -12.75
C CYS A 66 1.26 4.38 -13.90
N SER A 67 0.04 4.82 -13.61
CA SER A 67 -0.89 5.38 -14.59
C SER A 67 -1.48 6.69 -14.07
N ASN A 68 -1.94 7.57 -14.96
CA ASN A 68 -2.54 8.85 -14.59
C ASN A 68 -4.02 8.94 -15.02
N ASN A 69 -4.62 7.83 -15.46
CA ASN A 69 -5.93 7.77 -16.12
C ASN A 69 -7.03 7.14 -15.26
N CYS A 70 -6.91 7.24 -13.93
CA CYS A 70 -7.96 6.86 -12.97
C CYS A 70 -9.02 7.96 -12.78
N ASP A 71 -8.74 9.19 -13.22
CA ASP A 71 -9.70 10.28 -13.14
C ASP A 71 -10.98 9.94 -13.90
N LYS A 72 -12.13 10.18 -13.27
CA LYS A 72 -13.45 9.97 -13.86
C LYS A 72 -13.89 11.21 -14.66
N GLU A 73 -14.82 11.02 -15.60
CA GLU A 73 -15.39 12.11 -16.42
C GLU A 73 -16.06 13.21 -15.57
N ASP A 74 -16.52 12.87 -14.36
CA ASP A 74 -17.10 13.80 -13.39
C ASP A 74 -16.05 14.61 -12.61
N GLY A 75 -14.75 14.41 -12.90
CA GLY A 75 -13.63 15.07 -12.24
C GLY A 75 -13.20 14.41 -10.92
N THR A 76 -13.79 13.27 -10.54
CA THR A 76 -13.37 12.53 -9.33
C THR A 76 -11.97 11.94 -9.53
N LYS A 77 -11.07 12.26 -8.61
CA LYS A 77 -9.67 11.82 -8.62
C LYS A 77 -9.40 10.72 -7.60
N CYS A 78 -8.37 9.92 -7.86
CA CYS A 78 -7.80 8.97 -6.90
C CYS A 78 -7.01 9.74 -5.83
N ILE A 79 -7.63 10.02 -4.67
CA ILE A 79 -7.06 10.96 -3.67
C ILE A 79 -6.34 10.29 -2.48
N ASN A 80 -6.77 9.10 -2.06
CA ASN A 80 -6.17 8.35 -0.94
C ASN A 80 -5.71 6.97 -1.42
N GLY A 81 -4.92 6.96 -2.49
CA GLY A 81 -4.50 5.74 -3.15
C GLY A 81 -3.53 6.01 -4.29
N VAL A 82 -3.22 4.96 -5.03
CA VAL A 82 -2.35 4.98 -6.19
C VAL A 82 -3.07 4.46 -7.42
N CYS A 83 -2.73 5.05 -8.56
CA CYS A 83 -3.32 4.77 -9.86
C CYS A 83 -2.43 3.79 -10.64
N LEU A 84 -2.77 2.49 -10.62
CA LEU A 84 -1.99 1.45 -11.29
C LEU A 84 -2.84 0.79 -12.38
N ASP A 85 -2.33 0.72 -13.61
CA ASP A 85 -3.03 0.11 -14.75
C ASP A 85 -4.46 0.65 -14.97
N GLY A 86 -4.69 1.95 -14.70
CA GLY A 86 -5.99 2.59 -14.78
C GLY A 86 -6.97 2.27 -13.63
N VAL A 87 -6.51 1.54 -12.61
CA VAL A 87 -7.28 1.19 -11.41
C VAL A 87 -6.73 1.95 -10.20
N CYS A 88 -7.63 2.60 -9.46
CA CYS A 88 -7.27 3.27 -8.21
C CYS A 88 -7.25 2.25 -7.05
N HIS A 89 -6.07 2.03 -6.45
CA HIS A 89 -5.85 1.16 -5.30
C HIS A 89 -5.71 1.99 -4.03
N CYS A 90 -6.50 1.68 -3.00
CA CYS A 90 -6.63 2.55 -1.84
C CYS A 90 -5.63 2.29 -0.73
N ASN A 91 -5.27 3.36 -0.01
CA ASN A 91 -4.62 3.29 1.28
C ASN A 91 -5.50 2.51 2.27
N ASP A 92 -4.86 1.95 3.30
CA ASP A 92 -5.59 1.28 4.38
C ASP A 92 -6.66 2.17 5.00
N GLY A 93 -7.84 1.58 5.20
CA GLY A 93 -8.99 2.30 5.74
C GLY A 93 -9.62 3.30 4.76
N PHE A 94 -9.32 3.24 3.46
CA PHE A 94 -10.05 3.96 2.42
C PHE A 94 -10.68 2.99 1.41
N GLY A 95 -11.75 3.46 0.75
CA GLY A 95 -12.51 2.69 -0.22
C GLY A 95 -13.35 3.57 -1.15
N GLY A 96 -14.25 2.93 -1.90
CA GLY A 96 -14.95 3.55 -3.02
C GLY A 96 -14.11 3.51 -4.30
N CYS A 97 -14.73 3.84 -5.44
CA CYS A 97 -14.09 3.69 -6.76
C CYS A 97 -12.81 4.52 -6.95
N ASN A 98 -12.61 5.59 -6.15
CA ASN A 98 -11.44 6.48 -6.22
C ASN A 98 -10.87 6.80 -4.81
N CYS A 99 -11.08 5.91 -3.84
CA CYS A 99 -10.55 6.05 -2.48
C CYS A 99 -11.02 7.31 -1.74
N GLN A 100 -12.21 7.80 -2.07
CA GLN A 100 -12.82 8.97 -1.44
C GLN A 100 -13.56 8.65 -0.15
N GLU A 101 -13.92 7.39 0.07
CA GLU A 101 -14.68 6.96 1.23
C GLU A 101 -13.73 6.47 2.33
N ARG A 102 -13.92 6.97 3.55
CA ARG A 102 -13.19 6.45 4.70
C ARG A 102 -13.86 5.16 5.20
N GLY A 103 -13.12 4.07 5.15
CA GLY A 103 -13.51 2.78 5.71
C GLY A 103 -13.85 2.92 7.20
N LYS A 104 -15.03 2.43 7.58
CA LYS A 104 -15.46 2.41 8.98
C LYS A 104 -14.61 1.38 9.73
N LYS A 105 -13.71 1.84 10.61
CA LYS A 105 -13.07 0.95 11.60
C LYS A 105 -14.17 0.37 12.48
N ILE A 106 -14.45 -0.92 12.34
CA ILE A 106 -15.33 -1.64 13.26
C ILE A 106 -14.58 -1.67 14.60
N LYS A 107 -15.06 -0.87 15.56
CA LYS A 107 -14.53 -0.87 16.93
C LYS A 107 -15.04 -2.14 17.62
N ILE A 108 -14.28 -3.22 17.54
CA ILE A 108 -14.58 -4.44 18.32
C ILE A 108 -14.23 -4.11 19.78
N GLN A 109 -15.25 -3.84 20.58
CA GLN A 109 -15.11 -3.62 22.01
C GLN A 109 -15.14 -5.00 22.69
N ILE A 110 -13.97 -5.64 22.81
CA ILE A 110 -13.83 -6.89 23.57
C ILE A 110 -13.85 -6.51 25.06
N THR A 111 -14.96 -6.75 25.73
CA THR A 111 -15.03 -6.63 27.19
C THR A 111 -14.32 -7.83 27.81
N ILE A 112 -13.11 -7.63 28.33
CA ILE A 112 -12.34 -8.66 29.06
C ILE A 112 -12.86 -8.75 30.51
N GLU A 113 -14.17 -8.93 30.71
CA GLU A 113 -14.73 -9.19 32.04
C GLU A 113 -15.01 -10.68 32.16
N ASN A 114 -14.02 -11.46 32.63
CA ASN A 114 -14.15 -12.69 33.45
C ASN A 114 -13.00 -13.72 33.33
N TRP A 115 -11.80 -13.36 32.89
CA TRP A 115 -10.65 -14.28 32.91
C TRP A 115 -9.71 -14.12 34.13
N ILE A 116 -10.10 -13.35 35.14
CA ILE A 116 -9.34 -13.18 36.40
C ILE A 116 -10.24 -13.42 37.62
N LYS A 117 -11.02 -14.51 37.61
CA LYS A 117 -11.66 -15.04 38.82
C LYS A 117 -11.32 -16.51 38.93
N THR A 118 -10.13 -16.80 39.42
CA THR A 118 -9.73 -18.11 39.94
C THR A 118 -8.90 -17.87 41.19
#